data_AF-A0A7W1UWF3-F1
#
_entry.id   AF-A0A7W1UWF3-F1
#
_cell.length_a   1.000
_cell.length_b   1.000
_cell.length_c   1.000
_cell.angle_alpha   90.00
_cell.angle_beta   90.00
_cell.angle_gamma   90.00
#
_symmetry.space_group_name_H-M   'P 1'
#
loop_
_entity.id
_entity.type
_entity.pdbx_description
1 polymer ?
#
loop_
_entity_poly.entity_id
_entity_poly.type
_entity_poly.pdbx_seq_one_letter_code
_entity_poly.pdbx_strand_id
1 'polypeptide(L)'
;IDPFAISEPWRRFVTNAQRAGRNVHDTVNRTTDGPLKDRMAQITQRLDAGLAEVWNVARRGDEIDDAVRRLDPTALRSKLNTLELQSGGAPSDDVAAAVRSVQSQLQSADRLKALSSETADKLRLAQTRLDELAARATEVSVGSSDSVEFADDVDELVVEMEGLRLAVEEINEA
;
A
#
# COMPACT_ATOMS: atom_id res chain seq x y z
N ILE A 1 4.17 0.09 -14.99
CA ILE A 1 3.18 -0.08 -13.90
C ILE A 1 1.83 -0.36 -14.54
N ASP A 2 1.27 -1.56 -14.35
CA ASP A 2 -0.06 -1.93 -14.85
C ASP A 2 -1.03 -2.11 -13.67
N PRO A 3 -1.88 -1.12 -13.36
CA PRO A 3 -2.83 -1.21 -12.25
C PRO A 3 -3.91 -2.29 -12.43
N PHE A 4 -4.15 -2.76 -13.65
CA PHE A 4 -5.19 -3.75 -13.92
C PHE A 4 -4.76 -5.17 -13.61
N ALA A 5 -3.46 -5.39 -13.40
CA ALA A 5 -2.90 -6.66 -12.95
C ALA A 5 -3.19 -6.98 -11.47
N ILE A 6 -3.66 -6.00 -10.69
CA ILE A 6 -3.98 -6.15 -9.25
C ILE A 6 -5.46 -5.86 -8.99
N SER A 7 -5.97 -6.37 -7.86
CA SER A 7 -7.38 -6.26 -7.46
C SER A 7 -7.69 -4.93 -6.76
N GLU A 8 -8.98 -4.69 -6.49
CA GLU A 8 -9.39 -3.64 -5.57
C GLU A 8 -9.07 -4.04 -4.11
N PRO A 9 -8.69 -3.09 -3.23
CA PRO A 9 -8.59 -1.65 -3.45
C PRO A 9 -7.25 -1.18 -4.05
N TRP A 10 -6.29 -2.08 -4.24
CA TRP A 10 -4.91 -1.79 -4.60
C TRP A 10 -4.79 -1.05 -5.94
N ARG A 11 -5.57 -1.49 -6.93
CA ARG A 11 -5.70 -0.82 -8.24
C ARG A 11 -6.05 0.66 -8.09
N ARG A 12 -6.98 0.99 -7.20
CA ARG A 12 -7.41 2.39 -6.99
C ARG A 12 -6.26 3.25 -6.47
N PHE A 13 -5.45 2.76 -5.54
CA PHE A 13 -4.31 3.52 -5.03
C PHE A 13 -3.30 3.83 -6.15
N VAL A 14 -2.95 2.84 -6.97
CA VAL A 14 -2.00 3.01 -8.07
C VAL A 14 -2.55 3.94 -9.14
N THR A 15 -3.81 3.78 -9.55
CA THR A 15 -4.43 4.64 -10.58
C THR A 15 -4.54 6.09 -10.12
N ASN A 16 -4.85 6.34 -8.85
CA ASN A 16 -4.89 7.68 -8.29
C ASN A 16 -3.49 8.30 -8.20
N ALA A 17 -2.51 7.54 -7.71
CA ALA A 17 -1.12 8.01 -7.64
C ALA A 17 -0.57 8.38 -9.03
N GLN A 18 -0.83 7.54 -10.05
CA GLN A 18 -0.46 7.84 -11.43
C GLN A 18 -1.15 9.10 -11.97
N ARG A 19 -2.40 9.37 -11.56
CA ARG A 19 -3.11 10.59 -11.95
C ARG A 19 -2.47 11.82 -11.31
N ALA A 20 -2.18 11.78 -10.01
CA ALA A 20 -1.51 12.87 -9.31
C ALA A 20 -0.12 13.15 -9.91
N GLY A 21 0.68 12.10 -10.15
CA GLY A 21 1.99 12.21 -10.79
C GLY A 21 1.95 12.83 -12.19
N ARG A 22 0.94 12.44 -13.01
CA ARG A 22 0.71 13.08 -14.31
C ARG A 22 0.37 14.54 -14.16
N ASN A 23 -0.50 14.91 -13.21
CA ASN A 23 -0.86 16.31 -12.98
C ASN A 23 0.36 17.16 -12.60
N VAL A 24 1.24 16.66 -11.74
CA VAL A 24 2.50 17.33 -11.39
C VAL A 24 3.37 17.54 -12.63
N HIS A 25 3.63 16.49 -13.41
CA HIS A 25 4.39 16.58 -14.67
C HIS A 25 3.81 17.62 -15.63
N ASP A 26 2.50 17.59 -15.78
CA ASP A 26 1.73 18.49 -16.63
C ASP A 26 1.91 19.95 -16.21
N THR A 27 1.90 20.22 -14.90
CA THR A 27 2.15 21.55 -14.33
C THR A 27 3.59 22.00 -14.58
N VAL A 28 4.58 21.13 -14.34
CA VAL A 28 6.00 21.44 -14.62
C VAL A 28 6.21 21.74 -16.11
N ASN A 29 5.62 20.95 -16.99
CA ASN A 29 5.76 21.13 -18.44
C ASN A 29 5.19 22.48 -18.93
N ARG A 30 4.10 22.95 -18.30
CA ARG A 30 3.47 24.25 -18.61
C ARG A 30 4.15 25.44 -17.93
N THR A 31 5.06 25.20 -17.00
CA THR A 31 5.86 26.26 -16.36
C THR A 31 6.78 26.89 -17.42
N THR A 32 6.94 28.21 -17.35
CA THR A 32 7.83 28.98 -18.23
C THR A 32 9.26 28.44 -18.14
N ASP A 33 9.94 28.33 -19.28
CA ASP A 33 11.33 27.88 -19.31
C ASP A 33 12.22 28.79 -18.47
N GLY A 34 13.10 28.16 -17.68
CA GLY A 34 14.00 28.85 -16.76
C GLY A 34 14.32 28.03 -15.50
N PRO A 35 15.08 28.61 -14.55
CA PRO A 35 15.61 27.88 -13.41
C PRO A 35 14.54 27.23 -12.51
N LEU A 36 13.36 27.84 -12.42
CA LEU A 36 12.24 27.28 -11.66
C LEU A 36 11.76 25.95 -12.26
N LYS A 37 11.56 25.93 -13.58
CA LYS A 37 11.13 24.71 -14.29
C LYS A 37 12.17 23.61 -14.15
N ASP A 38 13.45 23.93 -14.29
CA ASP A 38 14.55 22.98 -14.13
C ASP A 38 14.54 22.36 -12.72
N ARG A 39 14.33 23.19 -11.69
CA ARG A 39 14.24 22.74 -10.31
C ARG A 39 13.00 21.87 -10.07
N MET A 40 11.83 22.27 -10.55
CA MET A 40 10.61 21.48 -10.43
C MET A 40 10.71 20.14 -11.16
N ALA A 41 11.40 20.10 -12.31
CA ALA A 41 11.66 18.86 -13.03
C ALA A 41 12.55 17.90 -12.22
N GLN A 42 13.59 18.41 -11.55
CA GLN A 42 14.43 17.59 -10.64
C GLN A 42 13.65 17.08 -9.42
N ILE A 43 12.76 17.89 -8.86
CA ILE A 43 11.87 17.45 -7.77
C ILE A 43 10.93 16.35 -8.27
N THR A 44 10.35 16.52 -9.45
CA THR A 44 9.40 15.56 -10.04
C THR A 44 10.05 14.20 -10.34
N GLN A 45 11.32 14.18 -10.73
CA GLN A 45 12.07 12.92 -10.90
C GLN A 45 12.17 12.11 -9.59
N ARG A 46 12.23 12.78 -8.44
CA ARG A 46 12.21 12.10 -7.12
C ARG A 46 10.82 11.58 -6.79
N LEU A 47 9.78 12.36 -7.10
CA LEU A 47 8.40 11.93 -6.97
C LEU A 47 8.12 10.62 -7.75
N ASP A 48 8.71 10.46 -8.94
CA ASP A 48 8.56 9.23 -9.73
C ASP A 48 9.06 7.98 -9.01
N ALA A 49 10.11 8.10 -8.19
CA ALA A 49 10.57 7.01 -7.33
C ALA A 49 9.48 6.65 -6.30
N GLY A 50 8.91 7.64 -5.61
CA GLY A 50 7.81 7.41 -4.67
C GLY A 50 6.57 6.78 -5.32
N LEU A 51 6.24 7.16 -6.56
CA LEU A 51 5.14 6.56 -7.32
C LEU A 51 5.43 5.09 -7.70
N ALA A 52 6.68 4.74 -7.95
CA ALA A 52 7.09 3.35 -8.15
C ALA A 52 6.92 2.54 -6.86
N GLU A 53 7.20 3.14 -5.70
CA GLU A 53 6.99 2.47 -4.41
C GLU A 53 5.51 2.25 -4.07
N VAL A 54 4.63 3.18 -4.42
CA VAL A 54 3.17 2.95 -4.33
C VAL A 54 2.76 1.70 -5.10
N TRP A 55 3.32 1.47 -6.29
CA TRP A 55 3.06 0.26 -7.06
C TRP A 55 3.56 -1.01 -6.36
N ASN A 56 4.79 -0.99 -5.84
CA ASN A 56 5.39 -2.14 -5.14
C ASN A 56 4.57 -2.51 -3.90
N VAL A 57 4.22 -1.52 -3.08
CA VAL A 57 3.39 -1.70 -1.88
C VAL A 57 1.99 -2.22 -2.25
N ALA A 58 1.35 -1.65 -3.28
CA ALA A 58 0.02 -2.07 -3.69
C ALA A 58 -0.01 -3.50 -4.22
N ARG A 59 0.97 -3.88 -5.05
CA ARG A 59 1.13 -5.27 -5.52
C ARG A 59 1.32 -6.22 -4.35
N ARG A 60 2.13 -5.82 -3.37
CA ARG A 60 2.40 -6.65 -2.20
C ARG A 60 1.16 -6.81 -1.32
N GLY A 61 0.36 -5.76 -1.15
CA GLY A 61 -0.95 -5.83 -0.50
C GLY A 61 -1.91 -6.80 -1.19
N ASP A 62 -1.94 -6.80 -2.53
CA ASP A 62 -2.75 -7.73 -3.33
C ASP A 62 -2.32 -9.18 -3.13
N GLU A 63 -1.01 -9.45 -3.11
CA GLU A 63 -0.45 -10.78 -2.80
C GLU A 63 -0.83 -11.28 -1.39
N ILE A 64 -0.91 -10.38 -0.41
CA ILE A 64 -1.37 -10.69 0.96
C ILE A 64 -2.85 -11.06 0.96
N ASP A 65 -3.70 -10.28 0.28
CA ASP A 65 -5.12 -10.59 0.16
C ASP A 65 -5.36 -11.93 -0.57
N ASP A 66 -4.54 -12.24 -1.57
CA ASP A 66 -4.54 -13.52 -2.26
C ASP A 66 -4.12 -14.69 -1.35
N ALA A 67 -3.13 -14.49 -0.49
CA ALA A 67 -2.74 -15.47 0.52
C ALA A 67 -3.87 -15.72 1.53
N VAL A 68 -4.52 -14.67 2.04
CA VAL A 68 -5.68 -14.77 2.93
C VAL A 68 -6.82 -15.53 2.25
N ARG A 69 -7.11 -15.24 0.98
CA ARG A 69 -8.18 -15.93 0.23
C ARG A 69 -7.88 -17.42 0.06
N ARG A 70 -6.62 -17.80 -0.19
CA ARG A 70 -6.20 -19.20 -0.29
C ARG A 70 -6.29 -19.96 1.03
N LEU A 71 -6.05 -19.29 2.16
CA LEU A 71 -6.25 -19.90 3.49
C LEU A 71 -7.72 -20.19 3.80
N ASP A 72 -8.64 -19.47 3.15
CA ASP A 72 -10.09 -19.58 3.34
C ASP A 72 -10.51 -19.62 4.82
N PRO A 73 -10.45 -18.47 5.52
CA PRO A 73 -10.81 -18.38 6.93
C PRO A 73 -12.25 -18.82 7.21
N THR A 74 -13.14 -18.70 6.23
CA THR A 74 -14.52 -19.15 6.35
C THR A 74 -14.59 -20.66 6.44
N ALA A 75 -13.94 -21.37 5.50
CA ALA A 75 -13.87 -22.83 5.55
C ALA A 75 -13.13 -23.33 6.81
N LEU A 76 -12.06 -22.64 7.22
CA LEU A 76 -11.33 -22.97 8.45
C LEU A 76 -12.21 -22.82 9.70
N ARG A 77 -13.03 -21.77 9.80
CA ARG A 77 -13.99 -21.60 10.92
C ARG A 77 -15.06 -22.70 10.92
N SER A 78 -15.59 -23.07 9.75
CA SER A 78 -16.54 -24.20 9.64
C SER A 78 -15.91 -25.53 10.05
N LYS A 79 -14.65 -25.76 9.67
CA LYS A 79 -13.88 -26.94 10.07
C LYS A 79 -13.64 -26.97 11.58
N LEU A 80 -13.27 -25.83 12.17
CA LEU A 80 -13.07 -25.71 13.62
C LEU A 80 -14.34 -26.08 14.38
N ASN A 81 -15.47 -25.50 14.01
CA ASN A 81 -16.76 -25.80 14.64
C ASN A 81 -17.11 -27.30 14.54
N THR A 82 -16.86 -27.92 13.38
CA THR A 82 -17.09 -29.36 13.20
C THR A 82 -16.23 -30.20 14.14
N LEU A 83 -14.95 -29.87 14.28
CA LEU A 83 -14.02 -30.56 15.20
C LEU A 83 -14.42 -30.37 16.68
N GLU A 84 -14.87 -29.16 17.03
CA GLU A 84 -15.35 -28.85 18.39
C GLU A 84 -16.62 -29.63 18.73
N LEU A 85 -17.58 -29.76 17.80
CA LEU A 85 -18.78 -30.59 17.99
C LEU A 85 -18.44 -32.08 18.17
N GLN A 86 -17.44 -32.58 17.42
CA GLN A 86 -16.98 -33.97 17.52
C GLN A 86 -16.24 -34.27 18.84
N SER A 87 -15.69 -33.24 19.49
CA SER A 87 -14.89 -33.40 20.71
C SER A 87 -15.69 -33.84 21.94
N GLY A 88 -17.02 -33.67 21.95
CA GLY A 88 -17.98 -34.41 22.78
C GLY A 88 -17.60 -34.63 24.26
N GLY A 89 -16.89 -33.69 24.91
CA GLY A 89 -16.47 -33.75 26.32
C GLY A 89 -15.14 -34.46 26.61
N ALA A 90 -14.60 -35.28 25.70
CA ALA A 90 -13.29 -35.91 25.83
C ALA A 90 -12.65 -36.13 24.44
N PRO A 91 -11.99 -35.11 23.86
CA PRO A 91 -11.35 -35.24 22.55
C PRO A 91 -10.22 -36.26 22.57
N SER A 92 -10.08 -37.03 21.47
CA SER A 92 -8.83 -37.75 21.23
C SER A 92 -7.68 -36.77 21.00
N ASP A 93 -6.45 -37.22 21.24
CA ASP A 93 -5.25 -36.40 21.02
C ASP A 93 -5.16 -35.87 19.58
N ASP A 94 -5.59 -36.67 18.60
CA ASP A 94 -5.65 -36.29 17.19
C ASP A 94 -6.64 -35.15 16.92
N VAL A 95 -7.84 -35.20 17.53
CA VAL A 95 -8.84 -34.12 17.40
C VAL A 95 -8.31 -32.85 18.06
N ALA A 96 -7.70 -32.96 19.23
CA ALA A 96 -7.11 -31.81 19.92
C ALA A 96 -5.95 -31.19 19.10
N ALA A 97 -5.11 -32.01 18.46
CA ALA A 97 -4.05 -31.55 17.57
C ALA A 97 -4.60 -30.85 16.32
N ALA A 98 -5.66 -31.42 15.71
CA ALA A 98 -6.33 -30.82 14.56
C ALA A 98 -6.95 -29.46 14.90
N VAL A 99 -7.60 -29.32 16.05
CA VAL A 99 -8.14 -28.05 16.56
C VAL A 99 -7.04 -26.99 16.68
N ARG A 100 -5.93 -27.31 17.36
CA ARG A 100 -4.78 -26.39 17.50
C ARG A 100 -4.21 -25.96 16.15
N SER A 101 -4.10 -26.89 15.20
CA SER A 101 -3.62 -26.59 13.86
C SER A 101 -4.54 -25.62 13.11
N VAL A 102 -5.86 -25.84 13.15
CA VAL A 102 -6.83 -24.94 12.49
C VAL A 102 -6.85 -23.57 13.14
N GLN A 103 -6.76 -23.50 14.48
CA GLN A 103 -6.66 -22.23 15.21
C GLN A 103 -5.39 -21.44 14.81
N SER A 104 -4.25 -22.12 14.67
CA SER A 104 -3.00 -21.48 14.23
C SER A 104 -3.11 -20.93 12.79
N GLN A 105 -3.78 -21.65 11.90
CA GLN A 105 -4.04 -21.17 10.53
C GLN A 105 -4.95 -19.93 10.52
N LEU A 106 -6.01 -19.92 11.34
CA LEU A 106 -6.89 -18.75 11.50
C LEU A 106 -6.14 -17.54 12.04
N GLN A 107 -5.33 -17.72 13.09
CA GLN A 107 -4.50 -16.63 13.62
C GLN A 107 -3.54 -16.07 12.57
N SER A 108 -3.00 -16.93 11.70
CA SER A 108 -2.13 -16.50 10.61
C SER A 108 -2.89 -15.71 9.55
N ALA A 109 -4.10 -16.13 9.18
CA ALA A 109 -4.96 -15.38 8.29
C ALA A 109 -5.36 -14.02 8.88
N ASP A 110 -5.64 -13.94 10.18
CA ASP A 110 -6.00 -12.70 10.86
C ASP A 110 -4.81 -11.71 10.89
N ARG A 111 -3.58 -12.19 11.15
CA ARG A 111 -2.36 -11.35 11.07
C ARG A 111 -2.14 -10.78 9.66
N LEU A 112 -2.26 -11.64 8.63
CA LEU A 112 -2.14 -11.20 7.24
C LEU A 112 -3.22 -10.18 6.88
N LYS A 113 -4.46 -10.39 7.35
CA LYS A 113 -5.54 -9.45 7.06
C LYS A 113 -5.33 -8.10 7.75
N ALA A 114 -4.83 -8.09 8.98
CA ALA A 114 -4.46 -6.87 9.68
C ALA A 114 -3.37 -6.09 8.93
N LEU A 115 -2.32 -6.78 8.46
CA LEU A 115 -1.26 -6.18 7.66
C LEU A 115 -1.78 -5.57 6.35
N SER A 116 -2.65 -6.29 5.63
CA SER A 116 -3.31 -5.79 4.42
C SER A 116 -4.11 -4.52 4.71
N SER A 117 -4.88 -4.49 5.81
CA SER A 117 -5.65 -3.31 6.20
C SER A 117 -4.76 -2.11 6.52
N GLU A 118 -3.72 -2.32 7.34
CA GLU A 118 -2.78 -1.26 7.72
C GLU A 118 -2.07 -0.67 6.49
N THR A 119 -1.65 -1.53 5.57
CA THR A 119 -1.00 -1.13 4.32
C THR A 119 -1.93 -0.28 3.46
N ALA A 120 -3.21 -0.69 3.34
CA ALA A 120 -4.21 0.06 2.60
C ALA A 120 -4.50 1.44 3.22
N ASP A 121 -4.49 1.54 4.54
CA ASP A 121 -4.70 2.81 5.25
C ASP A 121 -3.53 3.77 5.02
N LYS A 122 -2.29 3.27 5.07
CA LYS A 122 -1.08 4.07 4.75
C LYS A 122 -1.07 4.54 3.30
N LEU A 123 -1.41 3.67 2.33
CA LEU A 123 -1.54 4.09 0.93
C LEU A 123 -2.64 5.14 0.71
N ARG A 124 -3.74 5.07 1.48
CA ARG A 124 -4.80 6.09 1.42
C ARG A 124 -4.31 7.46 1.92
N LEU A 125 -3.49 7.47 2.97
CA LEU A 125 -2.85 8.70 3.44
C LEU A 125 -1.87 9.25 2.40
N ALA A 126 -0.99 8.40 1.85
CA ALA A 126 -0.05 8.75 0.80
C ALA A 126 -0.75 9.36 -0.43
N GLN A 127 -1.92 8.83 -0.80
CA GLN A 127 -2.72 9.39 -1.88
C GLN A 127 -3.16 10.83 -1.59
N THR A 128 -3.59 11.12 -0.37
CA THR A 128 -3.98 12.48 0.03
C THR A 128 -2.79 13.44 -0.08
N ARG A 129 -1.60 13.00 0.36
CA ARG A 129 -0.35 13.76 0.25
C ARG A 129 0.06 13.98 -1.21
N LEU A 130 -0.11 13.00 -2.09
CA LEU A 130 0.13 13.14 -3.53
C LEU A 130 -0.79 14.18 -4.19
N ASP A 131 -2.07 14.19 -3.80
CA ASP A 131 -3.03 15.19 -4.31
C ASP A 131 -2.65 16.61 -3.83
N GLU A 132 -2.16 16.74 -2.59
CA GLU A 132 -1.62 17.99 -2.05
C GLU A 132 -0.35 18.45 -2.78
N LEU A 133 0.59 17.54 -3.07
CA LEU A 133 1.79 17.85 -3.85
C LEU A 133 1.44 18.36 -5.26
N ALA A 134 0.39 17.81 -5.88
CA ALA A 134 -0.09 18.31 -7.17
C ALA A 134 -0.63 19.74 -7.08
N ALA A 135 -1.32 20.08 -5.99
CA ALA A 135 -1.76 21.45 -5.72
C ALA A 135 -0.55 22.38 -5.48
N ARG A 136 0.40 21.98 -4.64
CA ARG A 136 1.62 22.77 -4.36
C ARG A 136 2.49 22.98 -5.58
N ALA A 137 2.64 21.98 -6.45
CA ALA A 137 3.31 22.15 -7.74
C ALA A 137 2.67 23.28 -8.57
N THR A 138 1.34 23.39 -8.53
CA THR A 138 0.61 24.47 -9.24
C THR A 138 0.93 25.83 -8.63
N GLU A 139 0.94 25.95 -7.31
CA GLU A 139 1.31 27.18 -6.61
C GLU A 139 2.75 27.62 -6.90
N VAL A 140 3.69 26.68 -6.85
CA VAL A 140 5.10 26.93 -7.20
C VAL A 140 5.21 27.40 -8.66
N SER A 141 4.47 26.78 -9.59
CA SER A 141 4.53 27.15 -11.02
C SER A 141 4.08 28.58 -11.32
N VAL A 142 3.15 29.13 -10.53
CA VAL A 142 2.66 30.51 -10.66
C VAL A 142 3.44 31.49 -9.78
N GLY A 143 4.43 31.02 -9.02
CA GLY A 143 5.26 31.81 -8.13
C GLY A 143 4.58 32.21 -6.82
N SER A 144 3.51 31.52 -6.41
CA SER A 144 2.82 31.77 -5.14
C SER A 144 3.39 30.98 -3.95
N SER A 145 4.28 30.01 -4.20
CA SER A 145 4.93 29.19 -3.18
C SER A 145 6.39 28.90 -3.51
N ASP A 146 7.18 28.51 -2.50
CA ASP A 146 8.61 28.22 -2.64
C ASP A 146 8.87 26.78 -3.12
N SER A 147 9.70 26.66 -4.17
CA SER A 147 10.26 25.41 -4.66
C SER A 147 11.12 24.63 -3.66
N VAL A 148 11.60 25.26 -2.58
CA VAL A 148 12.31 24.57 -1.48
C VAL A 148 11.33 23.72 -0.68
N GLU A 149 10.25 24.32 -0.19
CA GLU A 149 9.23 23.62 0.59
C GLU A 149 8.62 22.46 -0.20
N PHE A 150 8.29 22.70 -1.48
CA PHE A 150 7.81 21.65 -2.37
C PHE A 150 8.82 20.49 -2.55
N ALA A 151 10.13 20.78 -2.53
CA ALA A 151 11.13 19.73 -2.60
C ALA A 151 11.14 18.89 -1.32
N ASP A 152 11.05 19.54 -0.15
CA ASP A 152 11.04 18.87 1.15
C ASP A 152 9.80 17.99 1.33
N ASP A 153 8.62 18.45 0.89
CA ASP A 153 7.39 17.66 0.94
C ASP A 153 7.47 16.40 0.06
N VAL A 154 8.09 16.51 -1.13
CA VAL A 154 8.31 15.37 -2.03
C VAL A 154 9.28 14.38 -1.39
N ASP A 155 10.37 14.86 -0.79
CA ASP A 155 11.35 14.00 -0.12
C ASP A 155 10.72 13.26 1.08
N GLU A 156 9.89 13.93 1.88
CA GLU A 156 9.17 13.29 2.99
C GLU A 156 8.28 12.14 2.48
N LEU A 157 7.51 12.39 1.42
CA LEU A 157 6.64 11.36 0.86
C LEU A 157 7.43 10.17 0.31
N VAL A 158 8.53 10.40 -0.40
CA VAL A 158 9.38 9.34 -0.95
C VAL A 158 9.94 8.48 0.18
N VAL A 159 10.46 9.09 1.24
CA VAL A 159 10.98 8.39 2.42
C VAL A 159 9.88 7.58 3.10
N GLU A 160 8.67 8.14 3.24
CA GLU A 160 7.52 7.42 3.81
C GLU A 160 7.16 6.18 2.98
N MET A 161 7.15 6.30 1.64
CA MET A 161 6.80 5.19 0.75
C MET A 161 7.87 4.10 0.73
N GLU A 162 9.15 4.48 0.79
CA GLU A 162 10.24 3.52 0.96
C GLU A 162 10.12 2.78 2.30
N GLY A 163 9.88 3.51 3.40
CA GLY A 163 9.66 2.90 4.71
C GLY A 163 8.46 1.96 4.75
N LEU A 164 7.37 2.34 4.07
CA LEU A 164 6.20 1.49 3.93
C LEU A 164 6.53 0.22 3.14
N ARG A 165 7.24 0.31 2.01
CA ARG A 165 7.67 -0.87 1.26
C ARG A 165 8.47 -1.83 2.13
N LEU A 166 9.49 -1.31 2.82
CA LEU A 166 10.36 -2.12 3.68
C LEU A 166 9.57 -2.83 4.78
N ALA A 167 8.63 -2.13 5.43
CA ALA A 167 7.79 -2.72 6.47
C ALA A 167 6.91 -3.89 5.95
N VAL A 168 6.37 -3.77 4.73
CA VAL A 168 5.55 -4.84 4.14
C VAL A 168 6.40 -6.02 3.66
N GLU A 169 7.65 -5.77 3.27
CA GLU A 169 8.62 -6.82 2.91
C GLU A 169 9.11 -7.61 4.13
N GLU A 170 9.53 -6.92 5.20
CA GLU A 170 10.09 -7.55 6.41
C GLU A 170 9.11 -8.54 7.07
N ILE A 171 7.83 -8.21 7.12
CA ILE A 171 6.80 -9.05 7.77
C ILE A 171 6.51 -10.33 6.97
N ASN A 172 6.90 -10.40 5.71
CA ASN A 172 6.73 -11.61 4.90
C ASN A 172 7.88 -12.61 5.03
N GLU A 173 9.03 -12.16 5.53
CA GLU A 173 10.21 -13.00 5.73
C GLU A 173 10.26 -13.62 7.15
N ALA A 174 9.42 -13.13 8.06
CA ALA A 174 9.28 -13.60 9.45
C ALA A 174 8.18 -14.67 9.62
#